data_AF-A0A318D093-F1
#
_entry.id   AF-A0A318D093-F1
#
_cell.length_a   1.000
_cell.length_b   1.000
_cell.length_c   1.000
_cell.angle_alpha   90.00
_cell.angle_beta   90.00
_cell.angle_gamma   90.00
#
_symmetry.space_group_name_H-M   'P 1'
#
loop_
_entity.id
_entity.type
_entity.pdbx_description
1 polymer ?
#
loop_
_entity_poly.entity_id
_entity_poly.type
_entity_poly.pdbx_seq_one_letter_code
_entity_poly.pdbx_strand_id
1 'polypeptide(L)'
;WKQTEQTYWQATPFRAVAEPGIQLKAVKSNTGPGEHLRNALWHTGDTTDQVRLLWKDPRDVGWKDKVSYRWFLQHRPQIGYIRARFYEGSDLVADSGVTIDTTMRGGRLGVFCFSQENIIWSNLKYRCNDTVPEDFQEFGAQQL
;
A
#
# COMPACT_ATOMS: atom_id res chain seq x y z
N TRP A 1 -5.45 2.87 -3.03
CA TRP A 1 -6.66 2.14 -3.45
C TRP A 1 -7.46 3.05 -4.35
N LYS A 2 -7.54 2.72 -5.64
CA LYS A 2 -8.30 3.49 -6.63
C LYS A 2 -9.63 2.79 -6.93
N GLN A 3 -10.68 3.56 -7.23
CA GLN A 3 -12.01 3.02 -7.53
C GLN A 3 -12.08 2.37 -8.91
N THR A 4 -11.50 3.03 -9.91
CA THR A 4 -11.57 2.60 -11.31
C THR A 4 -10.19 2.66 -11.95
N GLU A 5 -10.03 1.92 -13.05
CA GLU A 5 -8.86 2.07 -13.90
C GLU A 5 -8.82 3.49 -14.51
N GLN A 6 -7.65 4.11 -14.51
CA GLN A 6 -7.46 5.40 -15.15
C GLN A 6 -5.99 5.62 -15.53
N THR A 7 -5.77 6.01 -16.78
CA THR A 7 -4.48 6.59 -17.20
C THR A 7 -4.37 8.02 -16.66
N TYR A 8 -3.23 8.37 -16.06
CA TYR A 8 -2.97 9.74 -15.61
C TYR A 8 -2.94 10.68 -16.81
N TRP A 9 -3.56 11.86 -16.69
CA TRP A 9 -3.71 12.77 -17.82
C TRP A 9 -2.39 13.39 -18.29
N GLN A 10 -1.36 13.45 -17.43
CA GLN A 10 -0.01 13.89 -17.83
C GLN A 10 0.85 12.68 -18.20
N ALA A 11 1.02 12.45 -19.50
CA ALA A 11 1.83 11.35 -20.04
C ALA A 11 3.36 11.57 -19.90
N THR A 12 3.80 12.75 -19.45
CA THR A 12 5.19 13.09 -19.15
C THR A 12 5.39 13.06 -17.63
N PRO A 13 6.49 12.50 -17.10
CA PRO A 13 7.66 11.97 -17.80
C PRO A 13 7.48 10.57 -18.41
N PHE A 14 6.42 9.84 -18.03
CA PHE A 14 6.03 8.58 -18.65
C PHE A 14 4.53 8.32 -18.49
N ARG A 15 3.96 7.49 -19.36
CA ARG A 15 2.54 7.13 -19.28
C ARG A 15 2.28 6.28 -18.04
N ALA A 16 1.61 6.86 -17.05
CA ALA A 16 1.22 6.16 -15.82
C ALA A 16 -0.22 5.66 -15.91
N VAL A 17 -0.43 4.35 -15.76
CA VAL A 17 -1.76 3.73 -15.71
C VAL A 17 -2.02 3.22 -14.29
N ALA A 18 -3.13 3.64 -13.68
CA ALA A 18 -3.58 3.14 -12.39
C ALA A 18 -4.71 2.15 -12.59
N GLU A 19 -4.57 0.98 -12.00
CA GLU A 19 -5.56 -0.08 -11.92
C GLU A 19 -6.35 0.04 -10.61
N PRO A 20 -7.61 -0.43 -10.56
CA PRO A 20 -8.36 -0.55 -9.32
C PRO A 20 -7.70 -1.54 -8.36
N GLY A 21 -8.17 -1.53 -7.11
CA GLY A 21 -7.63 -2.41 -6.06
C GLY A 21 -6.66 -1.74 -5.11
N ILE A 22 -6.34 -2.48 -4.04
CA ILE A 22 -5.42 -2.05 -3.00
C ILE A 22 -3.99 -2.38 -3.45
N GLN A 23 -3.07 -1.46 -3.19
CA GLN A 23 -1.66 -1.60 -3.54
C GLN A 23 -0.83 -1.25 -2.31
N LEU A 24 0.18 -2.07 -2.03
CA LEU A 24 1.23 -1.80 -1.07
C LEU A 24 2.49 -1.44 -1.85
N LYS A 25 3.00 -0.22 -1.64
CA LYS A 25 4.16 0.31 -2.36
C LYS A 25 5.25 0.76 -1.41
N ALA A 26 6.50 0.44 -1.74
CA ALA A 26 7.68 1.06 -1.14
C ALA A 26 8.12 2.25 -2.00
N VAL A 27 8.26 3.41 -1.39
CA VAL A 27 8.68 4.64 -2.09
C VAL A 27 10.10 4.99 -1.65
N LYS A 28 11.05 4.93 -2.60
CA LYS A 28 12.44 5.32 -2.40
C LYS A 28 12.91 6.09 -3.64
N SER A 29 12.40 7.30 -3.75
CA SER A 29 12.62 8.17 -4.90
C SER A 29 14.01 8.82 -4.88
N ASN A 30 14.71 8.74 -6.01
CA ASN A 30 15.96 9.46 -6.24
C ASN A 30 15.75 10.96 -6.55
N THR A 31 14.62 11.33 -7.15
CA THR A 31 14.30 12.74 -7.49
C THR A 31 13.55 13.47 -6.39
N GLY A 32 12.87 12.74 -5.48
CA GLY A 32 11.96 13.32 -4.51
C GLY A 32 10.66 13.84 -5.14
N PRO A 33 9.93 14.73 -4.42
CA PRO A 33 8.68 15.31 -4.90
C PRO A 33 8.85 16.02 -6.25
N GLY A 34 8.11 15.57 -7.26
CA GLY A 34 8.22 16.07 -8.63
C GLY A 34 7.45 15.20 -9.60
N GLU A 35 7.60 15.47 -10.90
CA GLU A 35 6.82 14.80 -11.95
C GLU A 35 7.09 13.29 -12.08
N HIS A 36 8.32 12.86 -11.83
CA HIS A 36 8.69 11.43 -11.83
C HIS A 36 7.98 10.68 -10.70
N LEU A 37 8.12 11.16 -9.47
CA LEU A 37 7.47 10.53 -8.32
C LEU A 37 5.95 10.61 -8.42
N ARG A 38 5.40 11.72 -8.93
CA ARG A 38 3.97 11.88 -9.19
C ARG A 38 3.45 10.76 -10.09
N ASN A 39 4.06 10.54 -11.26
CA ASN A 39 3.61 9.50 -12.18
C ASN A 39 3.84 8.10 -11.60
N ALA A 40 4.94 7.87 -10.88
CA ALA A 40 5.24 6.60 -10.21
C ALA A 40 4.24 6.24 -9.10
N LEU A 41 3.78 7.22 -8.32
CA LEU A 41 2.74 7.01 -7.30
C LEU A 41 1.41 6.63 -7.93
N TRP A 42 1.07 7.22 -9.08
CA TRP A 42 -0.15 6.89 -9.83
C TRP A 42 -0.08 5.50 -10.47
N HIS A 43 1.03 5.15 -11.12
CA HIS A 43 1.16 3.94 -11.90
C HIS A 43 1.05 2.66 -11.06
N THR A 44 0.23 1.69 -11.46
CA THR A 44 0.26 0.34 -10.88
C THR A 44 1.47 -0.42 -11.42
N GLY A 45 2.45 -0.69 -10.55
CA GLY A 45 3.66 -1.41 -10.91
C GLY A 45 4.91 -0.75 -10.33
N ASP A 46 6.06 -1.27 -10.75
CA ASP A 46 7.36 -0.69 -10.41
C ASP A 46 7.65 0.52 -11.30
N THR A 47 8.39 1.47 -10.76
CA THR A 47 9.02 2.55 -11.51
C THR A 47 10.44 2.69 -11.02
N THR A 48 11.40 2.40 -11.90
CA THR A 48 12.83 2.42 -11.61
C THR A 48 13.23 3.71 -10.88
N ASP A 49 14.01 3.56 -9.81
CA ASP A 49 14.50 4.62 -8.94
C ASP A 49 13.43 5.49 -8.24
N GLN A 50 12.16 5.08 -8.26
CA GLN A 50 11.05 5.83 -7.70
C GLN A 50 10.24 5.02 -6.69
N VAL A 51 9.59 3.97 -7.16
CA VAL A 51 8.54 3.24 -6.42
C VAL A 51 8.59 1.76 -6.81
N ARG A 52 8.42 0.88 -5.81
CA ARG A 52 8.25 -0.56 -6.02
C ARG A 52 6.91 -1.03 -5.49
N LEU A 53 6.19 -1.82 -6.28
CA LEU A 53 4.95 -2.48 -5.91
C LEU A 53 5.29 -3.76 -5.14
N LEU A 54 5.02 -3.75 -3.83
CA LEU A 54 5.28 -4.91 -2.96
C LEU A 54 4.16 -5.94 -3.04
N TRP A 55 2.92 -5.47 -3.15
CA TRP A 55 1.74 -6.31 -3.25
C TRP A 55 0.59 -5.54 -3.91
N LYS A 56 -0.26 -6.27 -4.62
CA LYS A 56 -1.52 -5.80 -5.19
C LYS A 56 -2.61 -6.81 -4.87
N ASP A 57 -3.78 -6.31 -4.51
CA ASP A 57 -4.97 -7.13 -4.30
C ASP A 57 -5.37 -7.86 -5.59
N PRO A 58 -5.32 -9.20 -5.66
CA PRO A 58 -5.57 -9.95 -6.89
C PRO A 58 -7.02 -9.88 -7.37
N ARG A 59 -7.93 -9.35 -6.55
CA ARG A 59 -9.34 -9.19 -6.91
C ARG A 59 -9.57 -8.00 -7.85
N ASP A 60 -8.65 -7.05 -7.89
CA ASP A 60 -8.73 -5.83 -8.70
C ASP A 60 -10.03 -5.04 -8.48
N VAL A 61 -10.54 -5.07 -7.25
CA VAL A 61 -11.79 -4.39 -6.88
C VAL A 61 -11.50 -3.02 -6.27
N GLY A 62 -12.01 -1.98 -6.91
CA GLY A 62 -12.01 -0.62 -6.37
C GLY A 62 -12.91 -0.44 -5.15
N TRP A 63 -12.72 0.64 -4.41
CA TRP A 63 -13.60 0.98 -3.29
C TRP A 63 -14.99 1.42 -3.80
N LYS A 64 -16.02 1.21 -2.98
CA LYS A 64 -17.41 1.62 -3.27
C LYS A 64 -17.73 2.99 -2.68
N ASP A 65 -18.54 3.78 -3.38
CA ASP A 65 -18.95 5.11 -2.91
C ASP A 65 -19.67 5.04 -1.57
N LYS A 66 -19.30 5.94 -0.64
CA LYS A 66 -19.93 6.07 0.69
C LYS A 66 -19.91 4.77 1.51
N VAL A 67 -18.98 3.86 1.23
CA VAL A 67 -18.78 2.63 2.01
C VAL A 67 -17.60 2.81 2.97
N SER A 68 -17.78 2.34 4.21
CA SER A 68 -16.73 2.36 5.22
C SER A 68 -15.87 1.10 5.13
N TYR A 69 -14.56 1.30 5.14
CA TYR A 69 -13.56 0.23 5.21
C TYR A 69 -12.69 0.40 6.45
N ARG A 70 -12.30 -0.71 7.07
CA ARG A 70 -11.32 -0.74 8.16
C ARG A 70 -10.03 -1.34 7.62
N TRP A 71 -8.89 -0.68 7.83
CA TRP A 71 -7.59 -1.30 7.58
C TRP A 71 -6.87 -1.61 8.89
N PHE A 72 -6.01 -2.61 8.85
CA PHE A 72 -5.09 -2.97 9.90
C PHE A 72 -3.71 -3.21 9.31
N LEU A 73 -2.73 -2.41 9.73
CA LEU A 73 -1.35 -2.48 9.27
C LEU A 73 -0.45 -2.96 10.42
N GLN A 74 0.29 -4.02 10.16
CA GLN A 74 1.39 -4.47 11.00
C GLN A 74 2.70 -4.24 10.27
N HIS A 75 3.68 -3.68 10.98
CA HIS A 75 5.03 -3.47 10.48
C HIS A 75 6.01 -3.84 11.59
N ARG A 76 7.02 -4.68 11.29
CA ARG A 76 8.16 -4.98 12.16
C ARG A 76 9.45 -4.68 11.40
N PRO A 77 9.94 -3.44 11.46
CA PRO A 77 11.04 -3.02 10.62
C PRO A 77 12.35 -3.79 10.86
N GLN A 78 12.55 -4.34 12.06
CA GLN A 78 13.73 -5.14 12.41
C GLN A 78 13.89 -6.39 11.53
N ILE A 79 12.77 -6.97 11.09
CA ILE A 79 12.72 -8.19 10.26
C ILE A 79 12.09 -7.94 8.88
N GLY A 80 11.77 -6.67 8.57
CA GLY A 80 11.11 -6.28 7.32
C GLY A 80 9.66 -6.76 7.15
N TYR A 81 9.02 -7.30 8.19
CA TYR A 81 7.65 -7.80 8.10
C TYR A 81 6.65 -6.66 7.89
N ILE A 82 5.80 -6.79 6.88
CA ILE A 82 4.67 -5.93 6.60
C ILE A 82 3.46 -6.82 6.32
N ARG A 83 2.31 -6.53 6.95
CA ARG A 83 1.02 -7.15 6.62
C ARG A 83 -0.09 -6.12 6.72
N ALA A 84 -0.90 -6.00 5.67
CA ALA A 84 -2.04 -5.10 5.61
C ALA A 84 -3.31 -5.91 5.36
N ARG A 85 -4.31 -5.73 6.23
CA ARG A 85 -5.63 -6.37 6.16
C ARG A 85 -6.72 -5.31 6.03
N PHE A 86 -7.72 -5.58 5.20
CA PHE A 86 -8.80 -4.67 4.90
C PHE A 86 -10.14 -5.36 5.09
N TYR A 87 -11.08 -4.64 5.70
CA TYR A 87 -12.41 -5.15 6.03
C TYR A 87 -13.48 -4.22 5.49
N GLU A 88 -14.55 -4.81 4.97
CA GLU A 88 -15.82 -4.13 4.70
C GLU A 88 -16.83 -4.62 5.73
N GLY A 89 -17.24 -3.75 6.66
CA GLY A 89 -17.97 -4.20 7.85
C GLY A 89 -17.14 -5.19 8.68
N SER A 90 -17.67 -6.40 8.90
CA SER A 90 -16.99 -7.51 9.58
C SER A 90 -16.11 -8.35 8.65
N ASP A 91 -16.29 -8.23 7.34
CA ASP A 91 -15.79 -9.22 6.39
C ASP A 91 -14.37 -8.83 5.96
N LEU A 92 -13.43 -9.77 6.11
CA LEU A 92 -12.08 -9.61 5.59
C LEU A 92 -12.15 -9.64 4.06
N VAL A 93 -11.94 -8.49 3.43
CA VAL A 93 -12.01 -8.37 1.97
C VAL A 93 -10.64 -8.55 1.35
N ALA A 94 -9.56 -8.04 1.95
CA ALA A 94 -8.22 -8.19 1.41
C ALA A 94 -7.18 -8.45 2.52
N ASP A 95 -6.20 -9.30 2.22
CA ASP A 95 -5.05 -9.57 3.05
C ASP A 95 -3.81 -9.63 2.17
N SER A 96 -2.79 -8.83 2.49
CA SER A 96 -1.53 -8.89 1.75
C SER A 96 -0.74 -10.17 2.02
N GLY A 97 -1.10 -10.91 3.07
CA GLY A 97 -0.22 -11.92 3.64
C GLY A 97 1.07 -11.30 4.18
N VAL A 98 2.05 -12.15 4.46
CA VAL A 98 3.38 -11.73 4.88
C VAL A 98 4.15 -11.14 3.70
N THR A 99 4.42 -9.84 3.76
CA THR A 99 5.29 -9.14 2.81
C THR A 99 6.60 -8.76 3.51
N ILE A 100 7.74 -9.11 2.91
CA ILE A 100 9.05 -8.77 3.47
C ILE A 100 9.68 -7.63 2.66
N ASP A 101 9.90 -6.50 3.32
CA ASP A 101 10.63 -5.37 2.77
C ASP A 101 11.47 -4.65 3.82
N THR A 102 12.70 -4.26 3.47
CA THR A 102 13.63 -3.56 4.37
C THR A 102 14.01 -2.15 3.90
N THR A 103 13.31 -1.63 2.88
CA THR A 103 13.57 -0.31 2.29
C THR A 103 13.51 0.80 3.34
N MET A 104 12.59 0.69 4.31
CA MET A 104 12.40 1.64 5.41
C MET A 104 12.37 0.92 6.75
N ARG A 105 13.36 1.17 7.61
CA ARG A 105 13.51 0.50 8.93
C ARG A 105 12.80 1.23 10.07
N GLY A 106 11.57 1.69 9.82
CA GLY A 106 10.75 2.46 10.76
C GLY A 106 10.38 3.83 10.19
N GLY A 107 9.73 4.68 11.01
CA GLY A 107 9.35 6.02 10.60
C GLY A 107 8.07 6.52 11.27
N ARG A 108 7.45 7.52 10.62
CA ARG A 108 6.18 8.13 11.05
C ARG A 108 5.00 7.50 10.31
N LEU A 109 3.81 7.66 10.86
CA LEU A 109 2.54 7.28 10.23
C LEU A 109 1.86 8.52 9.64
N GLY A 110 1.07 8.31 8.60
CA GLY A 110 0.28 9.34 7.94
C GLY A 110 -0.79 8.73 7.05
N VAL A 111 -1.62 9.60 6.48
CA VAL A 111 -2.64 9.23 5.48
C VAL A 111 -2.24 9.80 4.13
N PHE A 112 -2.71 9.18 3.05
CA PHE A 112 -2.35 9.54 1.69
C PHE A 112 -3.59 9.65 0.81
N CYS A 113 -3.64 10.69 -0.01
CA CYS A 113 -4.61 10.86 -1.08
C CYS A 113 -3.91 11.35 -2.35
N PHE A 114 -4.50 11.05 -3.50
CA PHE A 114 -4.03 11.58 -4.78
C PHE A 114 -5.23 11.75 -5.72
N SER A 115 -5.61 13.00 -5.97
CA SER A 115 -6.69 13.38 -6.87
C SER A 115 -8.06 12.78 -6.51
N GLN A 116 -8.36 12.73 -5.21
CA GLN A 116 -9.65 12.30 -4.68
C GLN A 116 -10.05 13.22 -3.54
N GLU A 117 -11.25 13.78 -3.65
CA GLU A 117 -11.84 14.65 -2.63
C GLU A 117 -12.70 13.87 -1.63
N ASN A 118 -13.06 14.53 -0.53
CA ASN A 118 -14.03 14.05 0.47
C ASN A 118 -13.68 12.70 1.13
N ILE A 119 -12.38 12.44 1.32
CA ILE A 119 -11.92 11.25 2.06
C ILE A 119 -12.01 11.52 3.56
N ILE A 120 -12.57 10.55 4.29
CA ILE A 120 -12.64 10.58 5.75
C ILE A 120 -11.74 9.46 6.30
N TRP A 121 -10.73 9.87 7.07
CA TRP A 121 -9.94 8.95 7.89
C TRP A 121 -10.40 9.07 9.33
N SER A 122 -11.26 8.15 9.76
CA SER A 122 -11.88 8.19 11.09
C SER A 122 -11.33 7.10 12.01
N ASN A 123 -11.41 7.34 13.32
CA ASN A 123 -11.07 6.36 14.36
C ASN A 123 -9.67 5.73 14.17
N LEU A 124 -8.69 6.59 13.85
CA LEU A 124 -7.29 6.23 13.68
C LEU A 124 -6.70 5.82 15.05
N LYS A 125 -6.01 4.69 15.06
CA LYS A 125 -5.31 4.15 16.25
C LYS A 125 -3.97 3.59 15.82
N TYR A 126 -2.96 3.80 16.64
CA TYR A 126 -1.64 3.20 16.49
C TYR A 126 -1.13 2.74 17.85
N ARG A 127 -0.21 1.77 17.84
CA ARG A 127 0.43 1.23 19.05
C ARG A 127 1.86 0.81 18.72
N CYS A 128 2.80 1.08 19.62
CA CYS A 128 4.12 0.46 19.57
C CYS A 128 3.99 -1.04 19.87
N ASN A 129 4.49 -1.87 18.96
CA ASN A 129 4.43 -3.32 19.10
C ASN A 129 5.60 -3.94 18.35
N ASP A 130 6.57 -4.43 19.11
CA ASP A 130 7.80 -5.04 18.57
C ASP A 130 7.73 -6.56 18.55
N THR A 131 6.69 -7.16 19.15
CA THR A 131 6.51 -8.62 19.17
C THR A 131 6.34 -9.15 17.75
N VAL A 132 7.24 -10.05 17.35
CA VAL A 132 7.22 -10.72 16.04
C VAL A 132 5.93 -11.54 15.91
N PRO A 133 5.12 -11.31 14.85
CA PRO A 133 3.91 -12.08 14.61
C PRO A 133 4.18 -13.57 14.35
N GLU A 134 3.28 -14.45 14.79
CA GLU A 134 3.41 -15.91 14.67
C GLU A 134 3.43 -16.38 13.21
N ASP A 135 2.63 -15.74 12.35
CA ASP A 135 2.58 -15.99 10.90
C ASP A 135 3.90 -15.71 10.19
N PHE A 136 4.80 -14.90 10.78
CA PHE A 136 6.15 -14.73 10.25
C PHE A 136 7.02 -15.99 10.44
N GLN A 137 6.85 -16.69 11.56
CA GLN A 137 7.60 -17.92 11.83
C GLN A 137 7.15 -19.05 10.89
N GLU A 138 5.83 -19.19 10.71
CA GLU A 138 5.26 -20.14 9.76
C GLU A 138 5.71 -19.87 8.33
N PHE A 139 5.69 -18.60 7.91
CA PHE A 139 6.18 -18.20 6.60
C PHE A 139 7.65 -18.57 6.37
N GLY A 140 8.52 -18.33 7.36
CA GLY A 140 9.93 -18.73 7.27
C GLY A 140 10.12 -20.24 7.16
N ALA A 141 9.32 -21.04 7.87
CA ALA A 141 9.38 -22.50 7.80
C ALA A 141 8.91 -23.07 6.45
N GLN A 142 7.99 -22.40 5.76
CA GLN A 142 7.51 -22.80 4.43
C GLN A 142 8.47 -22.48 3.28
N GLN A 143 9.47 -21.63 3.52
CA GLN A 143 10.50 -21.26 2.53
C GLN A 143 11.76 -22.13 2.60
N LEU A 144 11.87 -23.01 3.61
CA LEU A 144 12.89 -24.04 3.75
C LEU A 144 12.43 -25.34 3.08
#